data_AF-A0A2U4BXB7-F1
#
_entry.id   AF-A0A2U4BXB7-F1
#
_cell.length_a   1.000
_cell.length_b   1.000
_cell.length_c   1.000
_cell.angle_alpha   90.00
_cell.angle_beta   90.00
_cell.angle_gamma   90.00
#
_symmetry.space_group_name_H-M   'P 1'
#
loop_
_entity.id
_entity.type
_entity.pdbx_description
1 polymer ?
#
loop_
_entity_poly.entity_id
_entity_poly.type
_entity_poly.pdbx_seq_one_letter_code
_entity_poly.pdbx_strand_id
1 'polypeptide(L)'
;MWYVSTRGMAPRVDFEGALFSGYAPDGGLYMPEKLPQLDRDTLRQWSVASYPSLVKELCSLFIGPELIPRDDLNDLIDRAFSRFRHKEVVHLSRLRNGLNVLELWHGVTYAFKDLSLCCAAQFLQYFLEKRKKHITVVVGTSGDTGSAAIESVQGAENVDIIVLLPKGRCTKIQELQMTTVLRENVHVFGVEGNSDELDEPIKAVFADVAFVKEHSLMSLNSINWSRVLVQMAHHFFAYFRCAPTLDLHPLPPVEVVVPSGGAGSLAAGFIAQKMGLPIHLVVAVNSNDIIHRTVQRGDFSLSEAVKPTLASAMDIQVPYNMERIFWLLSGSDSQVTRALMEQFERTRGVSLPKELHSKPSPLLSGSRLCSQVPGGRAGCRADPGDSRGDPRPGAQGGALYPDAEG
;
A
#
# COMPACT_ATOMS: atom_id res chain seq x y z
N MET A 1 20.79 -2.00 8.63
CA MET A 1 19.44 -1.89 9.26
C MET A 1 18.91 -3.28 9.53
N TRP A 2 18.31 -3.54 10.69
CA TRP A 2 17.67 -4.82 11.01
C TRP A 2 16.14 -4.72 10.94
N TYR A 3 15.49 -5.83 10.63
CA TYR A 3 14.05 -6.00 10.52
C TYR A 3 13.57 -7.07 11.48
N VAL A 4 12.45 -6.79 12.14
CA VAL A 4 11.80 -7.66 13.12
C VAL A 4 10.37 -7.97 12.68
N SER A 5 9.86 -9.12 13.11
CA SER A 5 8.45 -9.45 12.90
C SER A 5 7.55 -8.64 13.82
N THR A 6 6.43 -8.16 13.29
CA THR A 6 5.33 -7.56 14.06
C THR A 6 4.76 -8.49 15.14
N ARG A 7 5.01 -9.80 15.08
CA ARG A 7 4.59 -10.78 16.11
C ARG A 7 5.71 -11.25 17.03
N GLY A 8 6.95 -10.86 16.74
CA GLY A 8 8.10 -10.91 17.67
C GLY A 8 8.64 -12.31 18.00
N MET A 9 8.19 -13.36 17.31
CA MET A 9 8.65 -14.74 17.52
C MET A 9 9.59 -15.22 16.41
N ALA A 10 9.69 -14.47 15.29
CA ALA A 10 10.64 -14.75 14.23
C ALA A 10 12.04 -14.16 14.49
N PRO A 11 13.11 -14.78 13.98
CA PRO A 11 14.43 -14.18 13.95
C PRO A 11 14.43 -12.84 13.21
N ARG A 12 15.25 -11.90 13.70
CA ARG A 12 15.53 -10.66 12.96
C ARG A 12 16.28 -10.98 11.66
N VAL A 13 16.03 -10.19 10.63
CA VAL A 13 16.65 -10.32 9.31
C VAL A 13 17.18 -8.97 8.84
N ASP A 14 18.13 -8.97 7.91
CA ASP A 14 18.55 -7.75 7.22
C ASP A 14 17.57 -7.41 6.07
N PHE A 15 17.87 -6.39 5.26
CA PHE A 15 16.98 -6.01 4.15
C PHE A 15 16.81 -7.15 3.14
N GLU A 16 17.89 -7.88 2.84
CA GLU A 16 17.83 -8.99 1.90
C GLU A 16 16.89 -10.08 2.41
N GLY A 17 17.02 -10.47 3.68
CA GLY A 17 16.11 -11.43 4.30
C GLY A 17 14.65 -10.94 4.30
N ALA A 18 14.41 -9.67 4.59
CA ALA A 18 13.06 -9.09 4.53
C ALA A 18 12.50 -9.02 3.09
N LEU A 19 13.36 -8.81 2.09
CA LEU A 19 13.00 -8.75 0.67
C LEU A 19 12.61 -10.14 0.12
N PHE A 20 13.37 -11.18 0.47
CA PHE A 20 13.07 -12.56 0.06
C PHE A 20 11.95 -13.20 0.88
N SER A 21 11.49 -12.55 1.95
CA SER A 21 10.40 -13.03 2.78
C SER A 21 9.03 -12.56 2.26
N GLY A 22 8.02 -13.42 2.43
CA GLY A 22 6.62 -13.02 2.38
C GLY A 22 6.16 -12.62 3.78
N TYR A 23 5.65 -13.62 4.52
CA TYR A 23 5.44 -13.53 5.97
C TYR A 23 6.73 -13.91 6.69
N ALA A 24 6.91 -13.39 7.90
CA ALA A 24 7.88 -13.93 8.83
C ALA A 24 7.46 -15.35 9.27
N PRO A 25 8.38 -16.21 9.72
CA PRO A 25 8.07 -17.58 10.17
C PRO A 25 6.98 -17.70 11.25
N ASP A 26 6.70 -16.64 11.99
CA ASP A 26 5.64 -16.56 13.00
C ASP A 26 4.30 -16.03 12.47
N GLY A 27 4.17 -15.91 11.14
CA GLY A 27 3.00 -15.36 10.46
C GLY A 27 2.92 -13.83 10.47
N GLY A 28 3.87 -13.15 11.11
CA GLY A 28 3.92 -11.69 11.15
C GLY A 28 4.48 -11.05 9.89
N LEU A 29 4.57 -9.72 9.91
CA LEU A 29 5.13 -8.91 8.84
C LEU A 29 6.47 -8.31 9.28
N TYR A 30 7.45 -8.25 8.38
CA TYR A 30 8.69 -7.56 8.69
C TYR A 30 8.51 -6.03 8.69
N MET A 31 9.08 -5.42 9.72
CA MET A 31 9.19 -3.97 9.95
C MET A 31 10.62 -3.64 10.41
N PRO A 32 11.15 -2.46 10.08
CA PRO A 32 12.46 -2.02 10.59
C PRO A 32 12.43 -1.94 12.11
N GLU A 33 13.48 -2.41 12.77
CA GLU A 33 13.62 -2.41 14.24
C GLU A 33 13.51 -0.98 14.82
N LYS A 34 13.94 0.02 14.05
CA LYS A 34 13.79 1.43 14.37
C LYS A 34 13.44 2.24 13.12
N LEU A 35 12.44 3.12 13.24
CA LEU A 35 12.13 4.09 12.19
C LEU A 35 13.09 5.29 12.26
N PRO A 36 13.79 5.63 11.16
CA PRO A 36 14.55 6.86 11.05
C PRO A 36 13.65 8.07 11.31
N GLN A 37 14.12 9.03 12.11
CA GLN A 37 13.44 10.30 12.33
C GLN A 37 14.07 11.35 11.42
N LEU A 38 13.26 12.01 10.62
CA LEU A 38 13.72 13.03 9.68
C LEU A 38 13.59 14.40 10.33
N ASP A 39 14.70 15.14 10.33
CA ASP A 39 14.68 16.52 10.77
C ASP A 39 14.17 17.48 9.69
N ARG A 40 13.97 18.73 10.08
CA ARG A 40 13.47 19.78 9.20
C ARG A 40 14.41 20.04 8.02
N ASP A 41 15.71 20.00 8.25
CA ASP A 41 16.70 20.32 7.20
C ASP A 41 16.71 19.23 6.13
N THR A 42 16.56 17.97 6.53
CA THR A 42 16.36 16.84 5.63
C THR A 42 15.08 17.01 4.82
N LEU A 43 13.94 17.30 5.47
CA LEU A 43 12.66 17.53 4.77
C LEU A 43 12.75 18.67 3.76
N ARG A 44 13.45 19.76 4.10
CA ARG A 44 13.69 20.89 3.20
C ARG A 44 14.55 20.51 2.02
N GLN A 45 15.66 19.81 2.25
CA GLN A 45 16.55 19.33 1.20
C GLN A 45 15.78 18.42 0.22
N TRP A 46 14.94 17.54 0.75
CA TRP A 46 14.15 16.59 -0.03
C TRP A 46 12.98 17.23 -0.77
N SER A 47 12.50 18.40 -0.33
CA SER A 47 11.35 19.08 -0.96
C SER A 47 11.55 19.45 -2.43
N VAL A 48 12.81 19.67 -2.84
CA VAL A 48 13.18 20.00 -4.22
C VAL A 48 13.59 18.77 -5.03
N ALA A 49 13.65 17.59 -4.42
CA ALA A 49 14.03 16.37 -5.10
C ALA A 49 12.96 15.94 -6.13
N SER A 50 13.42 15.27 -7.19
CA SER A 50 12.56 14.52 -8.10
C SER A 50 12.01 13.28 -7.38
N TYR A 51 10.96 12.67 -7.93
CA TYR A 51 10.41 11.45 -7.35
C TYR A 51 11.44 10.29 -7.30
N PRO A 52 12.20 9.98 -8.37
CA PRO A 52 13.29 9.00 -8.29
C PRO A 52 14.33 9.31 -7.22
N SER A 53 14.73 10.57 -7.09
CA SER A 53 15.68 11.00 -6.05
C SER A 53 15.11 10.76 -4.65
N LEU A 54 13.83 11.08 -4.41
CA LEU A 54 13.19 10.77 -3.12
C LEU A 54 13.17 9.27 -2.81
N VAL A 55 12.90 8.42 -3.82
CA VAL A 55 12.94 6.97 -3.64
C VAL A 55 14.35 6.51 -3.27
N LYS A 56 15.39 7.05 -3.92
CA LYS A 56 16.81 6.76 -3.59
C LYS A 56 17.16 7.15 -2.15
N GLU A 57 16.79 8.37 -1.74
CA GLU A 57 17.06 8.84 -0.38
C GLU A 57 16.33 7.99 0.66
N LEU A 58 15.03 7.74 0.47
CA LEU A 58 14.26 6.88 1.38
C LEU A 58 14.83 5.48 1.44
N CYS A 59 15.06 4.82 0.30
CA CYS A 59 15.62 3.46 0.26
C CYS A 59 16.95 3.37 1.01
N SER A 60 17.83 4.36 0.91
CA SER A 60 19.12 4.34 1.61
C SER A 60 19.06 4.43 3.13
N LEU A 61 17.94 4.91 3.70
CA LEU A 61 17.74 4.87 5.15
C LEU A 61 17.42 3.46 5.66
N PHE A 62 16.93 2.59 4.78
CA PHE A 62 16.42 1.26 5.13
C PHE A 62 17.29 0.13 4.54
N ILE A 63 18.09 0.42 3.53
CA ILE A 63 19.02 -0.50 2.88
C ILE A 63 20.44 -0.02 3.18
N GLY A 64 21.16 -0.78 3.99
CA GLY A 64 22.53 -0.43 4.36
C GLY A 64 23.50 -0.57 3.18
N PRO A 65 24.51 0.31 3.05
CA PRO A 65 25.50 0.27 1.97
C PRO A 65 26.34 -1.02 1.95
N GLU A 66 26.36 -1.76 3.07
CA GLU A 66 26.97 -3.08 3.16
C GLU A 66 26.23 -4.16 2.35
N LEU A 67 24.93 -3.97 2.09
CA LEU A 67 24.11 -4.87 1.28
C LEU A 67 24.07 -4.43 -0.19
N ILE A 68 23.72 -3.16 -0.41
CA ILE A 68 23.64 -2.53 -1.72
C ILE A 68 24.39 -1.19 -1.64
N PRO A 69 25.59 -1.07 -2.24
CA PRO A 69 26.30 0.20 -2.35
C PRO A 69 25.43 1.32 -2.91
N ARG A 70 25.70 2.57 -2.54
CA ARG A 70 24.87 3.73 -2.91
C ARG A 70 24.71 3.88 -4.43
N ASP A 71 25.78 3.68 -5.19
CA ASP A 71 25.75 3.80 -6.65
C ASP A 71 24.92 2.67 -7.28
N ASP A 72 25.10 1.42 -6.82
CA ASP A 72 24.28 0.30 -7.25
C ASP A 72 22.79 0.53 -6.92
N LEU A 73 22.47 1.03 -5.72
CA LEU A 73 21.10 1.33 -5.32
C LEU A 73 20.47 2.40 -6.24
N ASN A 74 21.22 3.44 -6.58
CA ASN A 74 20.76 4.49 -7.48
C ASN A 74 20.47 3.92 -8.87
N ASP A 75 21.39 3.11 -9.40
CA ASP A 75 21.26 2.49 -10.72
C ASP A 75 20.07 1.51 -10.79
N LEU A 76 19.84 0.75 -9.72
CA LEU A 76 18.68 -0.15 -9.61
C LEU A 76 17.36 0.63 -9.67
N ILE A 77 17.28 1.75 -8.97
CA ILE A 77 16.07 2.60 -8.97
C ILE A 77 15.88 3.30 -10.32
N ASP A 78 16.96 3.76 -10.96
CA ASP A 78 16.89 4.36 -12.29
C ASP A 78 16.43 3.34 -13.34
N ARG A 79 16.93 2.10 -13.28
CA ARG A 79 16.43 1.00 -14.12
C ARG A 79 14.95 0.72 -13.88
N ALA A 80 14.52 0.67 -12.62
CA ALA A 80 13.11 0.43 -12.28
C ALA A 80 12.17 1.48 -12.90
N PHE A 81 12.60 2.75 -12.95
CA PHE A 81 11.77 3.84 -13.47
C PHE A 81 11.99 4.15 -14.95
N SER A 82 13.00 3.58 -15.61
CA SER A 82 13.32 3.82 -17.02
C SER A 82 12.17 3.55 -18.01
N ARG A 83 11.23 2.68 -17.64
CA ARG A 83 10.09 2.27 -18.49
C ARG A 83 8.80 3.04 -18.20
N PHE A 84 8.84 4.03 -17.30
CA PHE A 84 7.71 4.91 -17.06
C PHE A 84 7.57 5.91 -18.21
N ARG A 85 6.32 6.09 -18.68
CA ARG A 85 6.04 6.97 -19.82
C ARG A 85 6.14 8.46 -19.47
N HIS A 86 5.99 8.78 -18.18
CA HIS A 86 6.11 10.14 -17.68
C HIS A 86 7.51 10.36 -17.12
N LYS A 87 8.21 11.42 -17.56
CA LYS A 87 9.60 11.71 -17.17
C LYS A 87 9.79 11.85 -15.66
N GLU A 88 8.82 12.46 -14.98
CA GLU A 88 8.83 12.63 -13.52
C GLU A 88 8.37 11.38 -12.75
N VAL A 89 8.04 10.27 -13.45
CA VAL A 89 7.49 9.01 -12.92
C VAL A 89 6.06 9.15 -12.37
N VAL A 90 5.81 10.18 -11.56
CA VAL A 90 4.51 10.57 -11.02
C VAL A 90 4.18 12.01 -11.43
N HIS A 91 2.90 12.37 -11.43
CA HIS A 91 2.45 13.72 -11.77
C HIS A 91 1.43 14.24 -10.75
N LEU A 92 1.46 15.53 -10.38
CA LEU A 92 0.46 16.12 -9.50
C LEU A 92 -0.48 17.02 -10.31
N SER A 93 -1.68 16.52 -10.58
CA SER A 93 -2.75 17.25 -11.25
C SER A 93 -3.51 18.13 -10.25
N ARG A 94 -3.54 19.44 -10.51
CA ARG A 94 -4.25 20.41 -9.66
C ARG A 94 -5.67 20.63 -10.19
N LEU A 95 -6.67 20.35 -9.37
CA LEU A 95 -8.08 20.56 -9.69
C LEU A 95 -8.63 21.81 -8.97
N ARG A 96 -9.91 22.11 -9.18
CA ARG A 96 -10.59 23.23 -8.53
C ARG A 96 -10.64 23.03 -7.01
N ASN A 97 -10.75 24.13 -6.27
CA ASN A 97 -10.96 24.16 -4.81
C ASN A 97 -9.84 23.48 -4.00
N GLY A 98 -8.60 23.50 -4.49
CA GLY A 98 -7.46 22.96 -3.76
C GLY A 98 -7.37 21.43 -3.75
N LEU A 99 -8.24 20.73 -4.48
CA LEU A 99 -8.13 19.29 -4.66
C LEU A 99 -6.97 18.98 -5.61
N ASN A 100 -6.02 18.16 -5.17
CA ASN A 100 -4.91 17.69 -5.98
C ASN A 100 -4.98 16.17 -6.13
N VAL A 101 -4.70 15.68 -7.34
CA VAL A 101 -4.64 14.25 -7.65
C VAL A 101 -3.21 13.89 -7.99
N LEU A 102 -2.59 13.04 -7.17
CA LEU A 102 -1.29 12.47 -7.48
C LEU A 102 -1.48 11.28 -8.41
N GLU A 103 -1.09 11.45 -9.66
CA GLU A 103 -1.11 10.44 -10.71
C GLU A 103 0.04 9.46 -10.53
N LEU A 104 -0.32 8.22 -10.16
CA LEU A 104 0.63 7.13 -9.88
C LEU A 104 0.62 6.05 -10.97
N TRP A 105 -0.04 6.27 -12.10
CA TRP A 105 -0.34 5.26 -13.12
C TRP A 105 0.48 5.42 -14.42
N HIS A 106 1.62 6.11 -14.39
CA HIS A 106 2.43 6.30 -15.60
C HIS A 106 3.39 5.14 -15.91
N GLY A 107 3.41 4.10 -15.07
CA GLY A 107 4.11 2.85 -15.32
C GLY A 107 3.43 2.00 -16.41
N VAL A 108 4.11 0.94 -16.83
CA VAL A 108 3.70 0.13 -17.98
C VAL A 108 2.28 -0.44 -17.82
N THR A 109 1.89 -0.84 -16.61
CA THR A 109 0.60 -1.49 -16.33
C THR A 109 -0.51 -0.52 -15.95
N TYR A 110 -0.22 0.79 -15.95
CA TYR A 110 -1.19 1.84 -15.63
C TYR A 110 -1.72 1.77 -14.18
N ALA A 111 -0.91 1.28 -13.25
CA ALA A 111 -1.27 1.18 -11.84
C ALA A 111 -0.12 1.61 -10.93
N PHE A 112 -0.47 2.15 -9.75
CA PHE A 112 0.52 2.59 -8.75
C PHE A 112 1.43 1.46 -8.25
N LYS A 113 1.04 0.21 -8.47
CA LYS A 113 1.81 -0.96 -8.06
C LYS A 113 3.12 -1.09 -8.84
N ASP A 114 3.19 -0.52 -10.05
CA ASP A 114 4.41 -0.45 -10.86
C ASP A 114 5.55 0.21 -10.09
N LEU A 115 5.25 1.30 -9.37
CA LEU A 115 6.25 2.09 -8.64
C LEU A 115 7.08 1.23 -7.70
N SER A 116 6.43 0.35 -6.94
CA SER A 116 7.11 -0.44 -5.92
C SER A 116 7.51 -1.83 -6.39
N LEU A 117 6.79 -2.44 -7.31
CA LEU A 117 7.15 -3.76 -7.85
C LEU A 117 8.35 -3.70 -8.78
N CYS A 118 8.47 -2.68 -9.64
CA CYS A 118 9.67 -2.53 -10.47
C CYS A 118 10.94 -2.35 -9.62
N CYS A 119 10.89 -1.54 -8.55
CA CYS A 119 12.00 -1.39 -7.63
C CYS A 119 12.31 -2.70 -6.88
N ALA A 120 11.29 -3.38 -6.33
CA ALA A 120 11.47 -4.65 -5.63
C ALA A 120 12.09 -5.72 -6.52
N ALA A 121 11.67 -5.81 -7.80
CA ALA A 121 12.24 -6.72 -8.77
C ALA A 121 13.70 -6.40 -9.07
N GLN A 122 14.09 -5.12 -9.22
CA GLN A 122 15.49 -4.74 -9.38
C GLN A 122 16.33 -5.17 -8.17
N PHE A 123 15.84 -4.92 -6.95
CA PHE A 123 16.55 -5.36 -5.74
C PHE A 123 16.69 -6.88 -5.66
N LEU A 124 15.65 -7.63 -6.04
CA LEU A 124 15.71 -9.08 -6.13
C LEU A 124 16.76 -9.55 -7.12
N GLN A 125 16.74 -9.00 -8.35
CA GLN A 125 17.70 -9.35 -9.39
C GLN A 125 19.14 -9.15 -8.91
N TYR A 126 19.44 -8.01 -8.29
CA TYR A 126 20.76 -7.73 -7.75
C TYR A 126 21.27 -8.82 -6.81
N PHE A 127 20.44 -9.29 -5.88
CA PHE A 127 20.85 -10.35 -4.96
C PHE A 127 20.87 -11.75 -5.59
N LEU A 128 19.91 -12.05 -6.47
CA LEU A 128 19.83 -13.33 -7.18
C LEU A 128 21.03 -13.54 -8.10
N GLU A 129 21.43 -12.51 -8.85
CA GLU A 129 22.62 -12.54 -9.71
C GLU A 129 23.89 -12.73 -8.88
N LYS A 130 24.05 -11.94 -7.81
CA LYS A 130 25.20 -12.04 -6.89
C LYS A 130 25.33 -13.43 -6.26
N ARG A 131 24.20 -14.07 -5.94
CA ARG A 131 24.16 -15.41 -5.33
C ARG A 131 24.05 -16.55 -6.34
N LYS A 132 23.88 -16.24 -7.63
CA LYS A 132 23.57 -17.22 -8.70
C LYS A 132 22.42 -18.14 -8.31
N LYS A 133 21.33 -17.55 -7.82
CA LYS A 133 20.13 -18.27 -7.37
C LYS A 133 18.97 -18.05 -8.32
N HIS A 134 18.06 -19.02 -8.31
CA HIS A 134 16.77 -18.96 -8.97
C HIS A 134 15.65 -18.99 -7.92
N ILE A 135 14.55 -18.28 -8.17
CA ILE A 135 13.36 -18.28 -7.30
C ILE A 135 12.08 -18.45 -8.10
N THR A 136 11.01 -18.87 -7.42
CA THR A 136 9.66 -18.86 -7.99
C THR A 136 8.76 -17.93 -7.17
N VAL A 137 8.25 -16.89 -7.80
CA VAL A 137 7.34 -15.92 -7.20
C VAL A 137 5.91 -16.42 -7.34
N VAL A 138 5.16 -16.48 -6.24
CA VAL A 138 3.73 -16.81 -6.23
C VAL A 138 2.91 -15.58 -5.84
N VAL A 139 1.96 -15.20 -6.71
CA VAL A 139 1.10 -14.01 -6.56
C VAL A 139 -0.37 -14.40 -6.72
N GLY A 140 -1.18 -14.08 -5.72
CA GLY A 140 -2.64 -14.05 -5.83
C GLY A 140 -3.09 -12.62 -6.14
N THR A 141 -4.00 -12.43 -7.11
CA THR A 141 -4.45 -11.08 -7.45
C THR A 141 -5.89 -11.02 -7.96
N SER A 142 -6.58 -9.92 -7.66
CA SER A 142 -7.85 -9.53 -8.29
C SER A 142 -7.70 -8.48 -9.41
N GLY A 143 -6.47 -8.21 -9.88
CA GLY A 143 -6.22 -7.23 -10.94
C GLY A 143 -4.77 -6.75 -10.99
N ASP A 144 -4.53 -5.48 -10.62
CA ASP A 144 -3.27 -4.81 -10.96
C ASP A 144 -2.00 -5.44 -10.34
N THR A 145 -2.09 -6.16 -9.23
CA THR A 145 -0.89 -6.72 -8.58
C THR A 145 -0.22 -7.75 -9.47
N GLY A 146 -1.00 -8.63 -10.12
CA GLY A 146 -0.44 -9.62 -11.05
C GLY A 146 0.16 -8.97 -12.28
N SER A 147 -0.55 -8.00 -12.91
CA SER A 147 -0.01 -7.26 -14.06
C SER A 147 1.35 -6.65 -13.74
N ALA A 148 1.44 -5.88 -12.65
CA ALA A 148 2.66 -5.19 -12.26
C ALA A 148 3.78 -6.16 -11.83
N ALA A 149 3.42 -7.29 -11.21
CA ALA A 149 4.41 -8.30 -10.81
C ALA A 149 4.99 -9.01 -12.03
N ILE A 150 4.14 -9.45 -12.96
CA ILE A 150 4.56 -10.02 -14.25
C ILE A 150 5.46 -9.03 -14.98
N GLU A 151 5.01 -7.79 -15.14
CA GLU A 151 5.76 -6.77 -15.84
C GLU A 151 7.14 -6.51 -15.23
N SER A 152 7.27 -6.62 -13.90
CA SER A 152 8.52 -6.39 -13.18
C SER A 152 9.58 -7.49 -13.35
N VAL A 153 9.17 -8.72 -13.67
CA VAL A 153 10.07 -9.89 -13.75
C VAL A 153 10.02 -10.63 -15.08
N GLN A 154 9.16 -10.22 -16.02
CA GLN A 154 9.03 -10.90 -17.31
C GLN A 154 10.38 -10.93 -18.06
N GLY A 155 10.79 -12.12 -18.51
CA GLY A 155 12.06 -12.33 -19.19
C GLY A 155 13.30 -12.39 -18.28
N ALA A 156 13.15 -12.36 -16.95
CA ALA A 156 14.25 -12.64 -16.04
C ALA A 156 14.62 -14.13 -16.07
N GLU A 157 15.91 -14.44 -16.21
CA GLU A 157 16.41 -15.83 -16.32
C GLU A 157 16.41 -16.59 -14.99
N ASN A 158 16.35 -15.87 -13.88
CA ASN A 158 16.50 -16.35 -12.51
C ASN A 158 15.22 -16.22 -11.67
N VAL A 159 14.09 -15.90 -12.31
CA VAL A 159 12.80 -15.73 -11.64
C VAL A 159 11.69 -16.32 -12.50
N ASP A 160 11.02 -17.35 -11.99
CA ASP A 160 9.70 -17.73 -12.49
C ASP A 160 8.60 -16.99 -11.72
N ILE A 161 7.50 -16.66 -12.37
CA ILE A 161 6.32 -16.09 -11.72
C ILE A 161 5.06 -16.90 -12.01
N ILE A 162 4.36 -17.28 -10.94
CA ILE A 162 3.06 -17.94 -10.94
C ILE A 162 2.02 -16.95 -10.43
N VAL A 163 1.05 -16.61 -11.27
CA VAL A 163 -0.06 -15.70 -10.95
C VAL A 163 -1.38 -16.46 -10.93
N LEU A 164 -2.06 -16.42 -9.79
CA LEU A 164 -3.42 -16.93 -9.63
C LEU A 164 -4.43 -15.78 -9.79
N LEU A 165 -5.32 -15.92 -10.77
CA LEU A 165 -6.33 -14.92 -11.15
C LEU A 165 -7.75 -15.47 -11.01
N PRO A 166 -8.61 -14.93 -10.12
CA PRO A 166 -9.97 -15.38 -9.98
C PRO A 166 -10.79 -14.99 -11.21
N LYS A 167 -11.42 -15.96 -11.86
CA LYS A 167 -12.15 -15.76 -13.11
C LYS A 167 -13.29 -14.75 -12.93
N GLY A 168 -13.37 -13.78 -13.84
CA GLY A 168 -14.44 -12.77 -13.85
C GLY A 168 -14.41 -11.77 -12.69
N ARG A 169 -13.33 -11.73 -11.89
CA ARG A 169 -13.18 -10.82 -10.75
C ARG A 169 -12.25 -9.64 -10.99
N CYS A 170 -11.69 -9.52 -12.19
CA CYS A 170 -10.91 -8.36 -12.64
C CYS A 170 -11.51 -7.78 -13.93
N THR A 171 -11.10 -6.56 -14.28
CA THR A 171 -11.48 -5.95 -15.56
C THR A 171 -10.81 -6.68 -16.73
N LYS A 172 -11.41 -6.57 -17.92
CA LYS A 172 -10.84 -7.22 -19.11
C LYS A 172 -9.43 -6.72 -19.43
N ILE A 173 -9.14 -5.44 -19.17
CA ILE A 173 -7.80 -4.87 -19.41
C ILE A 173 -6.78 -5.50 -18.47
N GLN A 174 -7.09 -5.65 -17.18
CA GLN A 174 -6.20 -6.30 -16.21
C GLN A 174 -5.95 -7.77 -16.58
N GLU A 175 -6.99 -8.51 -16.95
CA GLU A 175 -6.86 -9.90 -17.41
C GLU A 175 -5.92 -10.00 -18.62
N LEU A 176 -6.09 -9.13 -19.61
CA LEU A 176 -5.26 -9.13 -20.83
C LEU A 176 -3.80 -8.75 -20.51
N GLN A 177 -3.56 -7.78 -19.61
CA GLN A 177 -2.20 -7.43 -19.18
C GLN A 177 -1.44 -8.61 -18.55
N MET A 178 -2.14 -9.58 -17.98
CA MET A 178 -1.51 -10.79 -17.44
C MET A 178 -1.43 -11.90 -18.48
N THR A 179 -2.56 -12.23 -19.13
CA THR A 179 -2.70 -13.42 -19.98
C THR A 179 -2.10 -13.31 -21.37
N THR A 180 -1.69 -12.12 -21.80
CA THR A 180 -1.07 -11.89 -23.12
C THR A 180 0.45 -11.77 -23.08
N VAL A 181 1.06 -11.88 -21.89
CA VAL A 181 2.53 -11.89 -21.75
C VAL A 181 3.06 -13.28 -22.06
N LEU A 182 3.60 -13.45 -23.27
CA LEU A 182 4.14 -14.72 -23.76
C LEU A 182 5.65 -14.83 -23.47
N ARG A 183 6.01 -15.00 -22.20
CA ARG A 183 7.38 -15.27 -21.74
C ARG A 183 7.45 -16.63 -21.06
N GLU A 184 8.58 -17.32 -21.21
CA GLU A 184 8.76 -18.67 -20.67
C GLU A 184 8.65 -18.71 -19.14
N ASN A 185 9.13 -17.67 -18.47
CA ASN A 185 9.13 -17.55 -17.01
C ASN A 185 7.81 -17.03 -16.41
N VAL A 186 6.75 -16.86 -17.22
CA VAL A 186 5.46 -16.30 -16.80
C VAL A 186 4.36 -17.35 -16.91
N HIS A 187 3.73 -17.66 -15.78
CA HIS A 187 2.67 -18.66 -15.67
C HIS A 187 1.42 -18.04 -15.04
N VAL A 188 0.32 -17.95 -15.80
CA VAL A 188 -0.94 -17.36 -15.33
C VAL A 188 -2.03 -18.42 -15.30
N PHE A 189 -2.64 -18.60 -14.13
CA PHE A 189 -3.69 -19.60 -13.90
C PHE A 189 -5.01 -18.93 -13.51
N GLY A 190 -6.04 -19.16 -14.32
CA GLY A 190 -7.42 -18.77 -14.00
C GLY A 190 -8.03 -19.76 -13.00
N VAL A 191 -8.49 -19.25 -11.86
CA VAL A 191 -8.96 -20.03 -10.71
C VAL A 191 -10.40 -19.64 -10.34
N GLU A 192 -11.16 -20.57 -9.78
CA GLU A 192 -12.50 -20.28 -9.25
C GLU A 192 -12.40 -19.64 -7.87
N GLY A 193 -13.33 -18.74 -7.53
CA GLY A 193 -13.40 -18.07 -6.23
C GLY A 193 -13.21 -16.55 -6.27
N ASN A 194 -12.80 -15.96 -5.15
CA ASN A 194 -12.53 -14.53 -4.98
C ASN A 194 -11.11 -14.25 -4.44
N SER A 195 -10.73 -12.97 -4.33
CA SER A 195 -9.35 -12.58 -3.95
C SER A 195 -8.91 -13.15 -2.59
N ASP A 196 -9.79 -13.17 -1.59
CA ASP A 196 -9.44 -13.62 -0.25
C ASP A 196 -9.35 -15.17 -0.20
N GLU A 197 -10.20 -15.87 -0.97
CA GLU A 197 -10.16 -17.34 -1.10
C GLU A 197 -8.88 -17.82 -1.78
N LEU A 198 -8.29 -17.03 -2.68
CA LEU A 198 -7.00 -17.38 -3.32
C LEU A 198 -5.82 -17.28 -2.37
N ASP A 199 -5.93 -16.47 -1.32
CA ASP A 199 -4.86 -16.37 -0.34
C ASP A 199 -4.80 -17.61 0.57
N GLU A 200 -5.88 -18.39 0.70
CA GLU A 200 -5.88 -19.62 1.51
C GLU A 200 -4.89 -20.70 1.00
N PRO A 201 -4.96 -21.15 -0.27
CA PRO A 201 -3.99 -22.12 -0.78
C PRO A 201 -2.58 -21.54 -0.84
N ILE A 202 -2.41 -20.24 -1.13
CA ILE A 202 -1.10 -19.58 -1.09
C ILE A 202 -0.53 -19.64 0.33
N LYS A 203 -1.30 -19.28 1.36
CA LYS A 203 -0.88 -19.38 2.76
C LYS A 203 -0.54 -20.81 3.15
N ALA A 204 -1.31 -21.80 2.71
CA ALA A 204 -1.03 -23.21 2.98
C ALA A 204 0.31 -23.65 2.38
N VAL A 205 0.61 -23.24 1.13
CA VAL A 205 1.91 -23.50 0.49
C VAL A 205 3.05 -22.83 1.27
N PHE A 206 2.88 -21.58 1.69
CA PHE A 206 3.91 -20.86 2.45
C PHE A 206 4.09 -21.34 3.89
N ALA A 207 3.10 -22.05 4.46
CA ALA A 207 3.23 -22.71 5.75
C ALA A 207 4.09 -23.98 5.69
N ASP A 208 4.20 -24.61 4.51
CA ASP A 208 5.13 -25.72 4.29
C ASP A 208 6.54 -25.21 4.02
N VAL A 209 7.30 -25.00 5.11
CA VAL A 209 8.67 -24.50 5.06
C VAL A 209 9.60 -25.39 4.23
N ALA A 210 9.37 -26.71 4.20
CA ALA A 210 10.19 -27.63 3.41
C ALA A 210 9.95 -27.42 1.93
N PHE A 211 8.68 -27.35 1.51
CA PHE A 211 8.29 -27.10 0.12
C PHE A 211 8.74 -25.71 -0.37
N VAL A 212 8.56 -24.67 0.45
CA VAL A 212 9.04 -23.31 0.15
C VAL A 212 10.55 -23.30 -0.09
N LYS A 213 11.31 -24.02 0.74
CA LYS A 213 12.76 -24.09 0.61
C LYS A 213 13.20 -24.90 -0.60
N GLU A 214 12.54 -26.02 -0.87
CA GLU A 214 12.83 -26.90 -2.02
C GLU A 214 12.63 -26.16 -3.34
N HIS A 215 11.52 -25.43 -3.47
CA HIS A 215 11.18 -24.71 -4.70
C HIS A 215 11.61 -23.24 -4.70
N SER A 216 12.32 -22.78 -3.66
CA SER A 216 12.73 -21.38 -3.51
C SER A 216 11.57 -20.39 -3.72
N LEU A 217 10.43 -20.70 -3.10
CA LEU A 217 9.22 -19.91 -3.25
C LEU A 217 9.33 -18.58 -2.50
N MET A 218 8.83 -17.52 -3.12
CA MET A 218 8.62 -16.24 -2.44
C MET A 218 7.35 -15.55 -2.92
N SER A 219 6.90 -14.53 -2.18
CA SER A 219 5.74 -13.74 -2.58
C SER A 219 6.11 -12.27 -2.75
N LEU A 220 5.66 -11.68 -3.86
CA LEU A 220 5.72 -10.24 -4.13
C LEU A 220 4.39 -9.53 -3.82
N ASN A 221 3.54 -10.13 -2.97
CA ASN A 221 2.29 -9.50 -2.51
C ASN A 221 2.54 -8.26 -1.66
N SER A 222 1.49 -7.50 -1.35
CA SER A 222 1.58 -6.20 -0.66
C SER A 222 2.11 -6.27 0.77
N ILE A 223 2.38 -7.47 1.27
CA ILE A 223 3.03 -7.73 2.55
C ILE A 223 4.55 -7.54 2.48
N ASN A 224 5.18 -7.66 1.30
CA ASN A 224 6.61 -7.54 1.16
C ASN A 224 7.08 -6.13 1.58
N TRP A 225 8.11 -6.05 2.43
CA TRP A 225 8.57 -4.78 3.00
C TRP A 225 9.04 -3.79 1.92
N SER A 226 9.74 -4.27 0.89
CA SER A 226 10.24 -3.40 -0.19
C SER A 226 9.11 -2.64 -0.89
N ARG A 227 7.92 -3.25 -0.97
CA ARG A 227 6.77 -2.58 -1.57
C ARG A 227 6.27 -1.41 -0.75
N VAL A 228 6.21 -1.56 0.58
CA VAL A 228 5.82 -0.50 1.50
C VAL A 228 6.88 0.60 1.54
N LEU A 229 8.16 0.21 1.56
CA LEU A 229 9.31 1.13 1.54
C LEU A 229 9.22 2.12 0.39
N VAL A 230 9.09 1.63 -0.85
CA VAL A 230 9.04 2.50 -2.03
C VAL A 230 7.76 3.34 -2.06
N GLN A 231 6.64 2.78 -1.59
CA GLN A 231 5.36 3.51 -1.49
C GLN A 231 5.40 4.66 -0.49
N MET A 232 6.38 4.75 0.41
CA MET A 232 6.50 5.94 1.26
C MET A 232 6.80 7.20 0.43
N ALA A 233 7.53 7.05 -0.67
CA ALA A 233 8.00 8.18 -1.47
C ALA A 233 6.87 9.03 -2.05
N HIS A 234 5.73 8.45 -2.43
CA HIS A 234 4.61 9.23 -2.96
C HIS A 234 3.91 10.07 -1.90
N HIS A 235 3.98 9.69 -0.62
CA HIS A 235 3.47 10.52 0.48
C HIS A 235 4.37 11.73 0.72
N PHE A 236 5.69 11.53 0.75
CA PHE A 236 6.66 12.62 0.82
C PHE A 236 6.53 13.57 -0.37
N PHE A 237 6.48 13.01 -1.59
CA PHE A 237 6.34 13.81 -2.81
C PHE A 237 5.02 14.60 -2.82
N ALA A 238 3.89 13.98 -2.48
CA ALA A 238 2.60 14.68 -2.36
C ALA A 238 2.70 15.83 -1.36
N TYR A 239 3.25 15.56 -0.17
CA TYR A 239 3.43 16.57 0.86
C TYR A 239 4.26 17.76 0.35
N PHE A 240 5.43 17.52 -0.23
CA PHE A 240 6.31 18.60 -0.71
C PHE A 240 5.71 19.43 -1.85
N ARG A 241 4.80 18.86 -2.65
CA ARG A 241 4.15 19.56 -3.76
C ARG A 241 2.87 20.30 -3.35
N CYS A 242 2.27 19.93 -2.22
CA CYS A 242 1.02 20.49 -1.70
C CYS A 242 1.20 21.39 -0.47
N ALA A 243 2.27 21.21 0.31
CA ALA A 243 2.53 22.02 1.48
C ALA A 243 2.73 23.49 1.08
N PRO A 244 2.06 24.45 1.75
CA PRO A 244 2.14 25.86 1.37
C PRO A 244 3.53 26.46 1.62
N THR A 245 4.25 25.97 2.65
CA THR A 245 5.60 26.38 2.99
C THR A 245 6.25 25.37 3.93
N LEU A 246 7.58 25.27 3.87
CA LEU A 246 8.42 24.49 4.79
C LEU A 246 9.19 25.40 5.78
N ASP A 247 8.77 26.66 5.91
CA ASP A 247 9.38 27.66 6.79
C ASP A 247 8.68 27.81 8.13
N LEU A 248 7.45 27.31 8.24
CA LEU A 248 6.65 27.39 9.48
C LEU A 248 7.01 26.31 10.49
N HIS A 249 6.73 26.60 11.77
CA HIS A 249 6.86 25.66 12.87
C HIS A 249 5.63 25.71 13.80
N PRO A 250 4.91 24.60 14.01
CA PRO A 250 5.07 23.31 13.33
C PRO A 250 4.82 23.42 11.82
N LEU A 251 5.36 22.46 11.06
CA LEU A 251 5.11 22.38 9.62
C LEU A 251 3.60 22.21 9.38
N PRO A 252 3.04 22.86 8.34
CA PRO A 252 1.61 22.79 8.08
C PRO A 252 1.21 21.37 7.67
N PRO A 253 0.09 20.84 8.20
CA PRO A 253 -0.38 19.52 7.82
C PRO A 253 -0.97 19.52 6.41
N VAL A 254 -0.79 18.42 5.69
CA VAL A 254 -1.48 18.15 4.41
C VAL A 254 -2.38 16.95 4.57
N GLU A 255 -3.65 17.08 4.16
CA GLU A 255 -4.56 15.94 4.10
C GLU A 255 -4.27 15.10 2.86
N VAL A 256 -4.13 13.78 3.05
CA VAL A 256 -3.87 12.81 1.98
C VAL A 256 -4.94 11.73 2.02
N VAL A 257 -5.78 11.69 0.99
CA VAL A 257 -6.82 10.68 0.82
C VAL A 257 -6.24 9.46 0.09
N VAL A 258 -6.33 8.29 0.71
CA VAL A 258 -5.74 7.03 0.21
C VAL A 258 -6.83 5.97 -0.03
N PRO A 259 -7.22 5.72 -1.30
CA PRO A 259 -8.04 4.57 -1.65
C PRO A 259 -7.35 3.27 -1.24
N SER A 260 -8.01 2.45 -0.42
CA SER A 260 -7.36 1.32 0.25
C SER A 260 -8.17 0.03 0.17
N GLY A 261 -7.50 -1.05 -0.24
CA GLY A 261 -7.91 -2.43 -0.03
C GLY A 261 -6.97 -3.11 0.97
N GLY A 262 -5.88 -3.71 0.51
CA GLY A 262 -4.86 -4.37 1.35
C GLY A 262 -4.02 -3.47 2.28
N ALA A 263 -4.36 -2.18 2.40
CA ALA A 263 -3.76 -1.15 3.25
C ALA A 263 -2.24 -0.89 3.10
N GLY A 264 -1.57 -1.36 2.04
CA GLY A 264 -0.11 -1.17 1.86
C GLY A 264 0.31 0.30 1.74
N SER A 265 -0.34 1.06 0.86
CA SER A 265 -0.09 2.50 0.69
C SER A 265 -0.47 3.29 1.95
N LEU A 266 -1.53 2.86 2.65
CA LEU A 266 -1.93 3.46 3.92
C LEU A 266 -0.86 3.26 5.01
N ALA A 267 -0.34 2.04 5.14
CA ALA A 267 0.75 1.74 6.06
C ALA A 267 2.02 2.53 5.72
N ALA A 268 2.36 2.67 4.43
CA ALA A 268 3.47 3.50 3.98
C ALA A 268 3.30 4.97 4.41
N GLY A 269 2.10 5.53 4.25
CA GLY A 269 1.80 6.89 4.72
C GLY A 269 1.91 6.99 6.24
N PHE A 270 1.40 6.00 6.98
CA PHE A 270 1.49 5.99 8.44
C PHE A 270 2.94 5.90 8.94
N ILE A 271 3.79 5.14 8.24
CA ILE A 271 5.23 5.11 8.52
C ILE A 271 5.87 6.47 8.22
N ALA A 272 5.56 7.09 7.08
CA ALA A 272 6.06 8.43 6.75
C ALA A 272 5.68 9.47 7.82
N GLN A 273 4.45 9.39 8.35
CA GLN A 273 4.00 10.21 9.47
C GLN A 273 4.83 9.95 10.74
N LYS A 274 5.11 8.68 11.08
CA LYS A 274 5.98 8.29 12.20
C LYS A 274 7.46 8.67 11.99
N MET A 275 7.88 8.96 10.76
CA MET A 275 9.22 9.48 10.44
C MET A 275 9.31 11.01 10.53
N GLY A 276 8.20 11.73 10.76
CA GLY A 276 8.16 13.19 10.91
C GLY A 276 7.42 13.94 9.81
N LEU A 277 6.79 13.26 8.84
CA LEU A 277 6.01 13.91 7.79
C LEU A 277 4.63 14.37 8.32
N PRO A 278 4.27 15.67 8.28
CA PRO A 278 3.02 16.16 8.85
C PRO A 278 1.88 15.99 7.84
N ILE A 279 1.40 14.76 7.71
CA ILE A 279 0.23 14.42 6.90
C ILE A 279 -0.91 13.96 7.79
N HIS A 280 -2.14 14.34 7.44
CA HIS A 280 -3.36 13.73 7.96
C HIS A 280 -3.85 12.71 6.94
N LEU A 281 -3.95 11.44 7.31
CA LEU A 281 -4.35 10.38 6.39
C LEU A 281 -5.87 10.21 6.43
N VAL A 282 -6.49 10.15 5.26
CA VAL A 282 -7.90 9.78 5.13
C VAL A 282 -7.97 8.48 4.34
N VAL A 283 -8.39 7.39 4.97
CA VAL A 283 -8.60 6.13 4.26
C VAL A 283 -9.96 6.14 3.57
N ALA A 284 -9.95 5.90 2.26
CA ALA A 284 -11.15 5.76 1.46
C ALA A 284 -11.34 4.28 1.06
N VAL A 285 -12.46 3.68 1.45
CA VAL A 285 -12.81 2.29 1.12
C VAL A 285 -14.09 2.23 0.30
N ASN A 286 -14.31 1.11 -0.40
CA ASN A 286 -15.59 0.83 -1.07
C ASN A 286 -16.56 0.14 -0.09
N SER A 287 -17.52 -0.64 -0.59
CA SER A 287 -18.49 -1.37 0.26
C SER A 287 -17.85 -2.46 1.13
N ASN A 288 -16.60 -2.86 0.84
CA ASN A 288 -15.76 -3.71 1.67
C ASN A 288 -15.01 -2.81 2.68
N ASP A 289 -15.64 -2.62 3.83
CA ASP A 289 -15.47 -1.43 4.67
C ASP A 289 -14.70 -1.65 5.99
N ILE A 290 -14.03 -2.80 6.14
CA ILE A 290 -13.40 -3.23 7.39
C ILE A 290 -12.47 -2.15 7.96
N ILE A 291 -11.61 -1.54 7.13
CA ILE A 291 -10.68 -0.49 7.59
C ILE A 291 -11.46 0.72 8.12
N HIS A 292 -12.54 1.12 7.45
CA HIS A 292 -13.37 2.24 7.91
C HIS A 292 -14.04 1.92 9.25
N ARG A 293 -14.61 0.71 9.44
CA ARG A 293 -15.21 0.30 10.72
C ARG A 293 -14.17 0.24 11.84
N THR A 294 -12.95 -0.19 11.52
CA THR A 294 -11.83 -0.24 12.46
C THR A 294 -11.42 1.15 12.92
N VAL A 295 -11.24 2.09 11.99
CA VAL A 295 -10.89 3.47 12.32
C VAL A 295 -12.01 4.17 13.11
N GLN A 296 -13.27 4.01 12.68
CA GLN A 296 -14.39 4.73 13.29
C GLN A 296 -14.83 4.14 14.63
N ARG A 297 -14.83 2.81 14.77
CA ARG A 297 -15.50 2.11 15.89
C ARG A 297 -14.61 1.10 16.61
N GLY A 298 -13.37 0.92 16.16
CA GLY A 298 -12.48 -0.13 16.67
C GLY A 298 -12.85 -1.53 16.18
N ASP A 299 -13.81 -1.69 15.29
CA ASP A 299 -14.30 -2.98 14.81
C ASP A 299 -13.46 -3.49 13.62
N PHE A 300 -12.59 -4.49 13.88
CA PHE A 300 -11.77 -5.16 12.87
C PHE A 300 -12.29 -6.59 12.66
N SER A 301 -13.42 -6.72 11.98
CA SER A 301 -14.07 -8.00 11.69
C SER A 301 -14.37 -8.19 10.20
N LEU A 302 -14.30 -9.44 9.75
CA LEU A 302 -14.71 -9.82 8.40
C LEU A 302 -16.22 -9.62 8.20
N SER A 303 -16.62 -9.37 6.97
CA SER A 303 -18.03 -9.42 6.57
C SER A 303 -18.36 -10.82 6.03
N GLU A 304 -19.64 -11.16 5.88
CA GLU A 304 -20.03 -12.49 5.40
C GLU A 304 -19.45 -12.84 4.02
N ALA A 305 -19.35 -11.86 3.11
CA ALA A 305 -18.85 -12.07 1.76
C ALA A 305 -18.19 -10.81 1.18
N VAL A 306 -17.18 -11.01 0.33
CA VAL A 306 -16.58 -9.93 -0.47
C VAL A 306 -17.63 -9.43 -1.46
N LYS A 307 -17.92 -8.13 -1.43
CA LYS A 307 -18.90 -7.50 -2.32
C LYS A 307 -18.18 -6.98 -3.57
N PRO A 308 -18.53 -7.45 -4.78
CA PRO A 308 -17.98 -6.90 -6.02
C PRO A 308 -18.32 -5.42 -6.16
N THR A 309 -17.35 -4.59 -6.57
CA THR A 309 -17.55 -3.17 -6.85
C THR A 309 -16.88 -2.74 -8.15
N LEU A 310 -17.07 -1.47 -8.54
CA LEU A 310 -16.34 -0.86 -9.64
C LEU A 310 -14.83 -0.72 -9.38
N ALA A 311 -14.41 -0.77 -8.11
CA ALA A 311 -13.02 -0.70 -7.70
C ALA A 311 -12.55 -2.10 -7.25
N SER A 312 -12.53 -3.07 -8.16
CA SER A 312 -12.27 -4.48 -7.84
C SER A 312 -10.94 -4.75 -7.11
N ALA A 313 -9.93 -3.92 -7.36
CA ALA A 313 -8.64 -3.98 -6.66
C ALA A 313 -8.72 -3.63 -5.16
N MET A 314 -9.86 -3.09 -4.71
CA MET A 314 -10.17 -2.76 -3.32
C MET A 314 -11.20 -3.72 -2.70
N ASP A 315 -11.70 -4.70 -3.44
CA ASP A 315 -12.65 -5.71 -2.93
C ASP A 315 -11.92 -6.75 -2.09
N ILE A 316 -11.48 -6.34 -0.90
CA ILE A 316 -10.63 -7.09 0.03
C ILE A 316 -11.25 -7.02 1.43
N GLN A 317 -11.42 -8.14 2.12
CA GLN A 317 -11.81 -8.13 3.53
C GLN A 317 -10.66 -8.33 4.50
N VAL A 318 -9.52 -8.87 4.06
CA VAL A 318 -8.34 -9.03 4.91
C VAL A 318 -7.29 -7.96 4.57
N PRO A 319 -7.32 -6.77 5.20
CA PRO A 319 -6.37 -5.70 4.90
C PRO A 319 -5.03 -5.97 5.60
N TYR A 320 -4.23 -6.87 5.04
CA TYR A 320 -2.99 -7.41 5.63
C TYR A 320 -2.07 -6.36 6.30
N ASN A 321 -1.92 -5.19 5.69
CA ASN A 321 -1.02 -4.15 6.21
C ASN A 321 -1.57 -3.37 7.42
N MET A 322 -2.82 -3.60 7.84
CA MET A 322 -3.32 -3.07 9.10
C MET A 322 -2.52 -3.62 10.29
N GLU A 323 -1.95 -4.83 10.19
CA GLU A 323 -1.06 -5.39 11.21
C GLU A 323 0.16 -4.48 11.48
N ARG A 324 0.75 -3.89 10.42
CA ARG A 324 1.86 -2.91 10.57
C ARG A 324 1.40 -1.65 11.29
N ILE A 325 0.19 -1.18 11.01
CA ILE A 325 -0.39 -0.01 11.68
C ILE A 325 -0.66 -0.31 13.15
N PHE A 326 -1.23 -1.48 13.46
CA PHE A 326 -1.45 -1.90 14.85
C PHE A 326 -0.15 -2.01 15.64
N TRP A 327 0.91 -2.55 15.03
CA TRP A 327 2.25 -2.58 15.64
C TRP A 327 2.80 -1.18 15.91
N LEU A 328 2.65 -0.24 14.98
CA LEU A 328 3.09 1.15 15.20
C LEU A 328 2.22 1.89 16.23
N LEU A 329 0.93 1.57 16.33
CA LEU A 329 0.02 2.12 17.34
C LEU A 329 0.28 1.54 18.73
N SER A 330 0.71 0.28 18.83
CA SER A 330 1.11 -0.34 20.09
C SER A 330 2.45 0.18 20.63
N GLY A 331 3.17 0.99 19.84
CA GLY A 331 4.52 1.44 20.20
C GLY A 331 5.57 0.37 19.90
N SER A 332 5.37 -0.38 18.82
CA SER A 332 6.21 -1.52 18.40
C SER A 332 6.15 -2.71 19.36
N ASP A 333 5.05 -2.85 20.11
CA ASP A 333 4.81 -3.99 21.00
C ASP A 333 4.29 -5.19 20.20
N SER A 334 5.18 -6.14 19.93
CA SER A 334 4.87 -7.35 19.18
C SER A 334 3.98 -8.35 19.94
N GLN A 335 3.93 -8.29 21.28
CA GLN A 335 3.04 -9.16 22.06
C GLN A 335 1.58 -8.73 21.90
N VAL A 336 1.33 -7.43 21.96
CA VAL A 336 -0.02 -6.86 21.72
C VAL A 336 -0.48 -7.15 20.29
N THR A 337 0.38 -6.91 19.30
CA THR A 337 0.04 -7.18 17.89
C THR A 337 -0.22 -8.66 17.64
N ARG A 338 0.63 -9.55 18.16
CA ARG A 338 0.43 -11.00 18.04
C ARG A 338 -0.91 -11.43 18.62
N ALA A 339 -1.23 -11.03 19.86
CA ALA A 339 -2.49 -11.40 20.51
C ALA A 339 -3.72 -10.92 19.71
N LEU A 340 -3.66 -9.70 19.17
CA LEU A 340 -4.72 -9.13 18.33
C LEU A 340 -4.93 -9.95 17.05
N MET A 341 -3.84 -10.30 16.37
CA MET A 341 -3.90 -11.01 15.10
C MET A 341 -4.24 -12.49 15.25
N GLU A 342 -3.73 -13.18 16.27
CA GLU A 342 -4.12 -14.55 16.61
C GLU A 342 -5.61 -14.63 16.99
N GLN A 343 -6.13 -13.63 17.69
CA GLN A 343 -7.56 -13.53 17.96
C GLN A 343 -8.33 -13.38 16.64
N PHE A 344 -7.94 -12.42 15.79
CA PHE A 344 -8.59 -12.20 14.50
C PHE A 344 -8.58 -13.44 13.61
N GLU A 345 -7.47 -14.17 13.54
CA GLU A 345 -7.34 -15.41 12.76
C GLU A 345 -8.30 -16.49 13.27
N ARG A 346 -8.45 -16.61 14.60
CA ARG A 346 -9.34 -17.61 15.22
C ARG A 346 -10.82 -17.26 15.10
N THR A 347 -11.19 -15.99 15.30
CA THR A 347 -12.59 -15.56 15.42
C THR A 347 -13.12 -14.83 14.19
N ARG A 348 -12.26 -14.55 13.21
CA ARG A 348 -12.55 -13.69 12.04
C ARG A 348 -12.98 -12.26 12.42
N GLY A 349 -12.69 -11.83 13.66
CA GLY A 349 -12.99 -10.48 14.11
C GLY A 349 -12.50 -10.14 15.51
N VAL A 350 -12.04 -8.91 15.68
CA VAL A 350 -11.54 -8.39 16.96
C VAL A 350 -11.90 -6.92 17.12
N SER A 351 -12.23 -6.52 18.34
CA SER A 351 -12.37 -5.11 18.71
C SER A 351 -11.02 -4.58 19.19
N LEU A 352 -10.57 -3.47 18.61
CA LEU A 352 -9.36 -2.78 19.03
C LEU A 352 -9.50 -2.32 20.50
N PRO A 353 -8.49 -2.59 21.34
CA PRO A 353 -8.38 -1.97 22.66
C PRO A 353 -8.51 -0.44 22.58
N LYS A 354 -9.14 0.18 23.58
CA LYS A 354 -9.38 1.63 23.60
C LYS A 354 -8.09 2.44 23.46
N GLU A 355 -7.01 1.92 24.03
CA GLU A 355 -5.66 2.50 23.99
C GLU A 355 -5.08 2.50 22.58
N LEU A 356 -5.41 1.50 21.75
CA LEU A 356 -5.01 1.46 20.34
C LEU A 356 -5.97 2.26 19.46
N HIS A 357 -7.27 2.28 19.76
CA HIS A 357 -8.28 2.97 18.95
C HIS A 357 -8.27 4.49 19.11
N SER A 358 -7.91 5.00 20.29
CA SER A 358 -7.83 6.46 20.54
C SER A 358 -6.62 7.13 19.86
N LYS A 359 -5.52 6.41 19.67
CA LYS A 359 -4.28 6.90 19.05
C LYS A 359 -4.38 7.31 17.57
N PRO A 360 -5.10 6.59 16.68
CA PRO A 360 -5.25 6.99 15.29
C PRO A 360 -6.23 8.15 15.08
N SER A 361 -7.15 8.44 15.99
CA SER A 361 -8.20 9.48 15.81
C SER A 361 -7.71 10.86 15.33
N PRO A 362 -6.58 11.42 15.82
CA PRO A 362 -6.04 12.67 15.28
C PRO A 362 -5.20 12.51 13.99
N LEU A 363 -4.80 11.29 13.64
CA LEU A 363 -3.80 10.98 12.61
C LEU A 363 -4.39 10.33 11.35
N LEU A 364 -5.55 9.68 11.50
CA LEU A 364 -6.19 8.83 10.50
C LEU A 364 -7.71 8.91 10.63
N SER A 365 -8.39 9.33 9.57
CA SER A 365 -9.85 9.33 9.44
C SER A 365 -10.31 8.33 8.38
N GLY A 366 -11.52 7.80 8.48
CA GLY A 366 -12.06 6.84 7.52
C GLY A 366 -13.32 7.32 6.80
N SER A 367 -13.39 7.14 5.49
CA SER A 367 -14.52 7.51 4.63
C SER A 367 -14.93 6.35 3.71
N ARG A 368 -16.23 6.24 3.41
CA ARG A 368 -16.76 5.30 2.42
C ARG A 368 -17.03 6.01 1.12
N LEU A 369 -16.57 5.44 0.01
CA LEU A 369 -16.89 5.91 -1.33
C LEU A 369 -18.21 5.29 -1.79
N CYS A 370 -19.09 6.09 -2.39
CA CYS A 370 -20.29 5.58 -3.05
C CYS A 370 -19.87 4.78 -4.29
N SER A 371 -19.86 3.46 -4.21
CA SER A 371 -19.78 2.59 -5.38
C SER A 371 -21.20 2.27 -5.86
N GLN A 372 -21.64 2.87 -6.96
CA GLN A 372 -22.85 2.42 -7.65
C GLN A 372 -22.59 1.05 -8.30
N VAL A 373 -23.54 0.13 -8.16
CA VAL A 373 -23.60 -1.08 -8.99
C VAL A 373 -24.04 -0.64 -10.40
N PRO A 374 -23.47 -1.17 -11.50
CA PRO A 374 -24.00 -0.93 -12.84
C PRO A 374 -25.50 -1.25 -12.88
N GLY A 375 -26.36 -0.23 -13.07
CA GLY A 375 -27.82 -0.38 -13.21
C GLY A 375 -28.69 0.15 -12.06
N GLY A 376 -28.14 0.72 -10.99
CA GLY A 376 -28.92 1.31 -9.88
C GLY A 376 -29.22 2.80 -10.07
N ARG A 377 -30.48 3.24 -9.88
CA ARG A 377 -30.86 4.67 -9.87
C ARG A 377 -30.16 5.43 -8.73
N ALA A 378 -29.79 6.67 -9.02
CA ALA A 378 -29.09 7.57 -8.11
C ALA A 378 -29.91 7.91 -6.85
N GLY A 379 -29.33 7.70 -5.69
CA GLY A 379 -29.82 8.21 -4.42
C GLY A 379 -28.80 7.95 -3.33
N CYS A 380 -28.03 8.98 -2.96
CA CYS A 380 -27.54 9.29 -1.60
C CYS A 380 -26.35 10.27 -1.67
N ARG A 381 -26.45 11.37 -0.92
CA ARG A 381 -25.38 12.35 -0.71
C ARG A 381 -24.36 11.80 0.30
N ALA A 382 -23.11 12.23 0.17
CA ALA A 382 -22.09 12.02 1.20
C ALA A 382 -22.58 12.58 2.54
N ASP A 383 -22.39 11.82 3.61
CA ASP A 383 -22.79 12.20 4.97
C ASP A 383 -21.85 13.32 5.47
N PRO A 384 -22.34 14.54 5.72
CA PRO A 384 -21.53 15.58 6.33
C PRO A 384 -21.43 15.28 7.82
N GLY A 385 -20.21 15.04 8.30
CA GLY A 385 -19.91 14.83 9.71
C GLY A 385 -20.50 15.94 10.59
N ASP A 386 -21.10 15.51 11.70
CA ASP A 386 -21.78 16.33 12.69
C ASP A 386 -20.82 17.32 13.37
N SER A 387 -20.92 18.59 12.99
CA SER A 387 -20.36 19.71 13.74
C SER A 387 -21.46 20.77 13.94
N ARG A 388 -22.42 20.49 14.83
CA ARG A 388 -23.34 21.53 15.31
C ARG A 388 -22.68 22.37 16.40
N GLY A 389 -22.03 23.44 15.97
CA GLY A 389 -21.84 24.65 16.76
C GLY A 389 -23.11 25.52 16.70
N ASP A 390 -23.47 26.06 17.85
CA ASP A 390 -24.60 26.92 18.21
C ASP A 390 -24.98 28.03 17.19
N PRO A 391 -26.26 28.30 16.88
CA PRO A 391 -26.66 29.34 15.94
C PRO A 391 -26.87 30.70 16.63
N ARG A 392 -26.31 31.77 16.06
CA ARG A 392 -26.79 33.14 16.28
C ARG A 392 -27.35 33.75 14.99
N PRO A 393 -28.40 34.59 15.07
CA PRO A 393 -29.23 34.95 13.92
C PRO A 393 -28.70 36.21 13.22
N GLY A 394 -28.85 36.26 11.90
CA GLY A 394 -28.50 37.46 11.14
C GLY A 394 -28.98 37.45 9.69
N ALA A 395 -29.92 38.35 9.42
CA ALA A 395 -30.23 39.00 8.15
C ALA A 395 -30.83 38.16 6.99
N GLN A 396 -32.15 38.33 6.85
CA GLN A 396 -32.85 38.19 5.58
C GLN A 396 -32.32 39.21 4.56
N GLY A 397 -31.94 38.73 3.38
CA GLY A 397 -31.70 39.54 2.19
C GLY A 397 -32.16 38.77 0.97
N GLY A 398 -33.30 39.17 0.40
CA GLY A 398 -33.89 38.56 -0.78
C GLY A 398 -33.37 39.16 -2.08
N ALA A 399 -33.27 38.32 -3.11
CA ALA A 399 -33.37 38.59 -4.55
C ALA A 399 -33.31 37.21 -5.24
N LEU A 400 -34.38 36.59 -5.75
CA LEU A 400 -35.22 36.87 -6.92
C LEU A 400 -34.44 36.98 -8.27
N TYR A 401 -34.48 35.84 -8.99
CA TYR A 401 -34.59 35.60 -10.44
C TYR A 401 -33.36 35.72 -11.37
N PRO A 402 -33.38 35.11 -12.59
CA PRO A 402 -34.20 33.98 -13.09
C PRO A 402 -33.41 32.90 -13.86
N ASP A 403 -34.11 31.78 -14.11
CA ASP A 403 -33.84 30.81 -15.17
C ASP A 403 -33.76 31.47 -16.56
N ALA A 404 -32.86 30.96 -17.40
CA ALA A 404 -33.04 30.95 -18.85
C ALA A 404 -32.23 29.80 -19.46
N GLU A 405 -32.95 28.93 -20.16
CA GLU A 405 -32.45 27.90 -21.07
C GLU A 405 -31.59 28.53 -22.19
N GLY A 406 -30.58 27.75 -22.65
CA GLY A 406 -29.68 28.07 -23.75
C GLY A 406 -28.48 27.14 -23.77
#